data_AF-A0A7J5YCN6-F1
#
_entry.id   AF-A0A7J5YCN6-F1
#
_cell.length_a   1.000
_cell.length_b   1.000
_cell.length_c   1.000
_cell.angle_alpha   90.00
_cell.angle_beta   90.00
_cell.angle_gamma   90.00
#
_symmetry.space_group_name_H-M   'P 1'
#
loop_
_entity.id
_entity.type
_entity.pdbx_description
1 polymer ?
#
loop_
_entity_poly.entity_id
_entity_poly.type
_entity_poly.pdbx_seq_one_letter_code
_entity_poly.pdbx_strand_id
1 'polypeptide(L)'
;MHKVDPETLKTTQKVDWSKFVAVNGATAHPHTDPDGTTYNIGNSYGTKGATYNIIKVPPTKNTAGDTLEGATVLCSIPSVEKSKPSYYHSFGKLTGKSISECISWDPQLNTIFHLIHKQTGELSSIKYLAKALSTFHQINAYEEDGFLIIDMCASDDGQAINNYNIQNLRKNGEDLDEVYNTMCRIFPRRFVLPLNVDCDTPYDQNLNRPDCTATAIRTAKNKVFCTHEDLHGEDLHQYGGLEFPQINYGKYNTHSYRYFYGCGFRHLVGDTLIKMDLQGKHMKVWEQPGLYPSEPVFVPSPNATEEDDGVIMSVVITPNKDKSTFLLVLDAKTFKELGRAEVPVNIPYGFHGTFNSTQ
;
A
#
# COMPACT_ATOMS: atom_id res chain seq x y z
N MET A 1 4.30 -0.91 -19.43
CA MET A 1 4.83 0.27 -18.71
C MET A 1 5.31 1.29 -19.73
N HIS A 2 5.30 2.58 -19.40
CA HIS A 2 5.80 3.64 -20.29
C HIS A 2 6.94 4.36 -19.60
N LYS A 3 8.07 4.54 -20.29
CA LYS A 3 9.16 5.39 -19.85
C LYS A 3 8.78 6.83 -20.16
N VAL A 4 8.91 7.69 -19.15
CA VAL A 4 8.59 9.12 -19.23
C VAL A 4 9.84 9.89 -18.84
N ASP A 5 10.12 10.96 -19.57
CA ASP A 5 11.15 11.94 -19.21
C ASP A 5 10.62 12.81 -18.05
N PRO A 6 11.28 12.84 -16.88
CA PRO A 6 10.78 13.56 -15.71
C PRO A 6 10.81 15.08 -15.85
N GLU A 7 11.62 15.65 -16.74
CA GLU A 7 11.70 17.10 -16.97
C GLU A 7 10.65 17.56 -17.99
N THR A 8 10.52 16.82 -19.09
CA THR A 8 9.64 17.22 -20.21
C THR A 8 8.26 16.58 -20.18
N LEU A 9 8.05 15.58 -19.32
CA LEU A 9 6.85 14.73 -19.22
C LEU A 9 6.52 13.96 -20.50
N LYS A 10 7.42 13.92 -21.48
CA LYS A 10 7.23 13.20 -22.74
C LYS A 10 7.38 11.71 -22.53
N THR A 11 6.45 10.94 -23.11
CA THR A 11 6.62 9.49 -23.22
C THR A 11 7.73 9.19 -24.23
N THR A 12 8.78 8.49 -23.79
CA THR A 12 9.96 8.19 -24.61
C THR A 12 9.90 6.77 -25.17
N GLN A 13 9.38 5.81 -24.40
CA GLN A 13 9.38 4.41 -24.80
C GLN A 13 8.22 3.63 -24.16
N LYS A 14 7.67 2.66 -24.88
CA LYS A 14 6.82 1.61 -24.30
C LYS A 14 7.68 0.41 -23.93
N VAL A 15 7.64 0.01 -22.66
CA VAL A 15 8.39 -1.13 -22.12
C VAL A 15 7.45 -2.31 -21.93
N ASP A 16 7.85 -3.44 -22.52
CA ASP A 16 7.17 -4.73 -22.43
C ASP A 16 7.94 -5.64 -21.45
N TRP A 17 7.33 -5.88 -20.29
CA TRP A 17 7.92 -6.68 -19.22
C TRP A 17 8.19 -8.13 -19.62
N SER A 18 7.40 -8.69 -20.54
CA SER A 18 7.54 -10.08 -20.98
C SER A 18 8.88 -10.37 -21.67
N LYS A 19 9.60 -9.32 -22.11
CA LYS A 19 10.94 -9.41 -22.68
C LYS A 19 12.05 -9.60 -21.64
N PHE A 20 11.77 -9.28 -20.38
CA PHE A 20 12.76 -9.27 -19.30
C PHE A 20 12.50 -10.37 -18.28
N VAL A 21 11.22 -10.60 -17.95
CA VAL A 21 10.83 -11.57 -16.93
C VAL A 21 9.47 -12.19 -17.28
N ALA A 22 9.31 -13.48 -17.01
CA ALA A 22 8.15 -14.28 -17.43
C ALA A 22 6.89 -14.04 -16.58
N VAL A 23 6.39 -12.80 -16.54
CA VAL A 23 5.18 -12.39 -15.81
C VAL A 23 4.15 -11.76 -16.74
N ASN A 24 2.88 -11.93 -16.41
CA ASN A 24 1.73 -11.35 -17.11
C ASN A 24 1.43 -9.91 -16.69
N GLY A 25 1.87 -9.50 -15.50
CA GLY A 25 1.73 -8.17 -14.93
C GLY A 25 2.63 -8.01 -13.71
N ALA A 26 2.74 -6.79 -13.20
CA ALA A 26 3.45 -6.44 -11.97
C ALA A 26 2.74 -5.26 -11.29
N THR A 27 2.91 -5.07 -9.99
CA THR A 27 2.24 -3.97 -9.29
C THR A 27 2.81 -2.62 -9.69
N ALA A 28 2.04 -1.56 -9.42
CA ALA A 28 2.49 -0.18 -9.51
C ALA A 28 3.33 0.27 -8.29
N HIS A 29 3.57 -0.62 -7.31
CA HIS A 29 4.26 -0.32 -6.04
C HIS A 29 5.52 -1.19 -5.87
N PRO A 30 6.56 -1.01 -6.71
CA PRO A 30 7.84 -1.64 -6.47
C PRO A 30 8.52 -1.05 -5.22
N HIS A 31 9.26 -1.86 -4.48
CA HIS A 31 10.15 -1.40 -3.42
C HIS A 31 11.58 -1.31 -3.94
N THR A 32 12.34 -0.30 -3.51
CA THR A 32 13.75 -0.13 -3.91
C THR A 32 14.63 -0.03 -2.68
N ASP A 33 15.68 -0.84 -2.64
CA ASP A 33 16.70 -0.81 -1.61
C ASP A 33 17.66 0.38 -1.79
N PRO A 34 18.39 0.79 -0.74
CA PRO A 34 19.39 1.86 -0.83
C PRO A 34 20.49 1.61 -1.87
N ASP A 35 20.80 0.35 -2.18
CA ASP A 35 21.78 0.00 -3.21
C ASP A 35 21.24 0.14 -4.65
N GLY A 36 19.95 0.45 -4.80
CA GLY A 36 19.24 0.59 -6.08
C GLY A 36 18.59 -0.70 -6.58
N THR A 37 18.67 -1.82 -5.84
CA THR A 37 17.95 -3.05 -6.16
C THR A 37 16.44 -2.82 -6.03
N THR A 38 15.68 -3.13 -7.08
CA THR A 38 14.21 -3.00 -7.06
C THR A 38 13.54 -4.37 -6.98
N TYR A 39 12.54 -4.48 -6.12
CA TYR A 39 11.69 -5.64 -5.95
C TYR A 39 10.25 -5.33 -6.35
N ASN A 40 9.59 -6.27 -7.01
CA ASN A 40 8.16 -6.17 -7.35
C ASN A 40 7.54 -7.57 -7.32
N ILE A 41 6.21 -7.64 -7.31
CA ILE A 41 5.46 -8.89 -7.43
C ILE A 41 4.65 -8.89 -8.73
N GLY A 42 4.69 -10.01 -9.43
CA GLY A 42 3.92 -10.27 -10.63
C GLY A 42 3.25 -11.64 -10.59
N ASN A 43 2.49 -11.98 -11.62
CA ASN A 43 1.83 -13.27 -11.74
C ASN A 43 2.18 -13.96 -13.06
N SER A 44 2.14 -15.29 -13.06
CA SER A 44 2.17 -16.09 -14.28
C SER A 44 0.96 -17.02 -14.30
N TYR A 45 0.36 -17.19 -15.48
CA TYR A 45 -0.71 -18.16 -15.72
C TYR A 45 -0.20 -19.26 -16.63
N GLY A 46 -0.23 -20.50 -16.14
CA GLY A 46 0.20 -21.67 -16.92
C GLY A 46 -0.71 -22.87 -16.74
N THR A 47 -0.38 -23.97 -17.40
CA THR A 47 -1.13 -25.23 -17.32
C THR A 47 -1.20 -25.82 -15.91
N LYS A 48 -0.28 -25.42 -15.02
CA LYS A 48 -0.25 -25.84 -13.60
C LYS A 48 -1.06 -24.94 -12.67
N GLY A 49 -1.65 -23.85 -13.18
CA GLY A 49 -2.39 -22.84 -12.42
C GLY A 49 -1.67 -21.50 -12.34
N ALA A 50 -2.26 -20.58 -11.58
CA ALA A 50 -1.68 -19.26 -11.30
C ALA A 50 -0.55 -19.33 -10.27
N THR A 51 0.50 -18.53 -10.48
CA THR A 51 1.67 -18.41 -9.59
C THR A 51 2.00 -16.93 -9.39
N TYR A 52 2.37 -16.55 -8.17
CA TYR A 52 2.92 -15.23 -7.84
C TYR A 52 4.44 -15.31 -7.92
N ASN A 53 5.08 -14.34 -8.57
CA ASN A 53 6.53 -14.29 -8.73
C ASN A 53 7.07 -13.02 -8.10
N ILE A 54 8.03 -13.19 -7.20
CA ILE A 54 8.82 -12.07 -6.69
C ILE A 54 9.92 -11.78 -7.70
N ILE A 55 9.86 -10.58 -8.26
CA ILE A 55 10.78 -10.10 -9.27
C ILE A 55 11.84 -9.26 -8.57
N LYS A 56 13.10 -9.50 -8.92
CA LYS A 56 14.26 -8.72 -8.48
C LYS A 56 14.94 -8.12 -9.70
N VAL A 57 15.17 -6.81 -9.67
CA VAL A 57 15.91 -6.05 -10.67
C VAL A 57 17.19 -5.51 -10.00
N PRO A 58 18.39 -5.86 -10.49
CA PRO A 58 19.64 -5.41 -9.90
C PRO A 58 19.90 -3.91 -10.16
N PRO A 59 20.76 -3.26 -9.36
CA PRO A 59 21.08 -1.84 -9.52
C PRO A 59 21.99 -1.59 -10.72
N THR A 60 22.92 -2.50 -10.99
CA THR A 60 23.89 -2.39 -12.08
C THR A 60 23.30 -2.85 -13.40
N LYS A 61 23.47 -2.02 -14.43
CA LYS A 61 22.95 -2.24 -15.78
C LYS A 61 24.08 -2.02 -16.79
N ASN A 62 24.19 -2.88 -17.80
CA ASN A 62 25.20 -2.73 -18.85
C ASN A 62 24.71 -1.81 -19.98
N THR A 63 23.40 -1.75 -20.16
CA THR A 63 22.74 -0.97 -21.20
C THR A 63 22.28 0.36 -20.65
N ALA A 64 22.90 1.45 -21.12
CA ALA A 64 22.52 2.79 -20.71
C ALA A 64 21.03 3.06 -21.00
N GLY A 65 20.31 3.45 -19.96
CA GLY A 65 18.89 3.79 -20.05
C GLY A 65 17.91 2.63 -19.93
N ASP A 66 18.37 1.38 -19.77
CA ASP A 66 17.49 0.26 -19.42
C ASP A 66 17.05 0.37 -17.95
N THR A 67 15.82 -0.06 -17.65
CA THR A 67 15.27 -0.04 -16.29
C THR A 67 15.04 -1.44 -15.72
N LEU A 68 15.02 -2.48 -16.56
CA LEU A 68 14.68 -3.85 -16.20
C LEU A 68 15.74 -4.87 -16.61
N GLU A 69 16.88 -4.43 -17.16
CA GLU A 69 18.01 -5.31 -17.45
C GLU A 69 18.42 -6.12 -16.20
N GLY A 70 18.60 -7.43 -16.39
CA GLY A 70 18.96 -8.35 -15.31
C GLY A 70 17.81 -8.73 -14.39
N ALA A 71 16.56 -8.39 -14.73
CA ALA A 71 15.39 -8.84 -13.97
C ALA A 71 15.34 -10.37 -13.86
N THR A 72 15.10 -10.87 -12.65
CA THR A 72 15.01 -12.30 -12.33
C THR A 72 13.80 -12.60 -11.46
N VAL A 73 13.31 -13.84 -11.51
CA VAL A 73 12.35 -14.34 -10.52
C VAL A 73 13.12 -14.91 -9.34
N LEU A 74 13.02 -14.26 -8.19
CA LEU A 74 13.65 -14.68 -6.95
C LEU A 74 12.91 -15.85 -6.29
N CYS A 75 11.59 -15.81 -6.32
CA CYS A 75 10.74 -16.82 -5.69
C CYS A 75 9.40 -16.91 -6.43
N SER A 76 8.82 -18.11 -6.49
CA SER A 76 7.51 -18.38 -7.07
C SER A 76 6.61 -19.06 -6.04
N ILE A 77 5.44 -18.46 -5.78
CA ILE A 77 4.44 -18.99 -4.85
C ILE A 77 3.24 -19.46 -5.66
N PRO A 78 2.90 -20.76 -5.66
CA PRO A 78 1.69 -21.23 -6.33
C PRO A 78 0.45 -20.73 -5.59
N SER A 79 -0.57 -20.29 -6.34
CA SER A 79 -1.87 -19.98 -5.75
C SER A 79 -2.46 -21.22 -5.06
N VAL A 80 -3.06 -21.03 -3.89
CA VAL A 80 -3.78 -22.10 -3.17
C VAL A 80 -4.93 -22.63 -4.03
N GLU A 81 -5.70 -21.72 -4.63
CA GLU A 81 -6.67 -22.06 -5.66
C GLU A 81 -6.10 -21.77 -7.05
N LYS A 82 -5.76 -22.83 -7.78
CA LYS A 82 -5.07 -22.77 -9.08
C LYS A 82 -5.73 -21.88 -10.13
N SER A 83 -7.06 -21.80 -10.10
CA SER A 83 -7.87 -21.00 -11.04
C SER A 83 -8.42 -19.70 -10.45
N LYS A 84 -8.21 -19.45 -9.16
CA LYS A 84 -8.71 -18.26 -8.44
C LYS A 84 -7.58 -17.63 -7.61
N PRO A 85 -6.54 -17.06 -8.25
CA PRO A 85 -5.54 -16.33 -7.50
C PRO A 85 -6.18 -15.11 -6.82
N SER A 86 -5.80 -14.87 -5.56
CA SER A 86 -6.00 -13.59 -4.88
C SER A 86 -5.50 -12.44 -5.74
N TYR A 87 -6.29 -11.37 -5.76
CA TYR A 87 -5.93 -10.10 -6.37
C TYR A 87 -4.76 -9.44 -5.61
N TYR A 88 -3.87 -8.83 -6.36
CA TYR A 88 -2.79 -7.97 -5.87
C TYR A 88 -2.70 -6.81 -6.87
N HIS A 89 -2.52 -5.56 -6.42
CA HIS A 89 -2.83 -4.32 -7.16
C HIS A 89 -2.11 -4.17 -8.54
N SER A 90 -2.59 -4.94 -9.51
CA SER A 90 -2.01 -5.16 -10.83
C SER A 90 -3.12 -5.63 -11.76
N PHE A 91 -3.13 -5.10 -12.98
CA PHE A 91 -4.20 -5.30 -13.94
C PHE A 91 -3.65 -6.01 -15.18
N GLY A 92 -3.98 -7.30 -15.32
CA GLY A 92 -3.73 -8.07 -16.54
C GLY A 92 -4.85 -7.87 -17.56
N LYS A 93 -4.54 -8.04 -18.86
CA LYS A 93 -5.56 -8.01 -19.91
C LYS A 93 -6.40 -9.28 -19.85
N LEU A 94 -7.67 -9.17 -19.46
CA LEU A 94 -8.67 -10.23 -19.57
C LEU A 94 -9.49 -10.01 -20.85
N THR A 95 -9.83 -11.10 -21.55
CA THR A 95 -10.61 -11.03 -22.79
C THR A 95 -12.10 -11.18 -22.51
N GLY A 96 -12.91 -10.24 -23.01
CA GLY A 96 -14.38 -10.37 -23.03
C GLY A 96 -15.13 -9.99 -21.75
N LYS A 97 -14.41 -9.67 -20.66
CA LYS A 97 -14.98 -9.14 -19.41
C LYS A 97 -14.07 -8.08 -18.80
N SER A 98 -14.65 -7.17 -18.02
CA SER A 98 -13.89 -6.23 -17.20
C SER A 98 -13.21 -6.96 -16.04
N ILE A 99 -12.16 -6.35 -15.46
CA ILE A 99 -11.45 -6.94 -14.31
C ILE A 99 -12.36 -7.02 -13.08
N SER A 100 -13.22 -6.02 -12.87
CA SER A 100 -14.19 -6.02 -11.76
C SER A 100 -15.14 -7.21 -11.83
N GLU A 101 -15.60 -7.61 -13.02
CA GLU A 101 -16.43 -8.81 -13.22
C GLU A 101 -15.70 -10.14 -12.96
N CYS A 102 -14.38 -10.12 -12.82
CA CYS A 102 -13.55 -11.30 -12.60
C CYS A 102 -13.04 -11.40 -11.15
N ILE A 103 -13.49 -10.50 -10.27
CA ILE A 103 -13.13 -10.48 -8.85
C ILE A 103 -14.35 -10.91 -8.03
N SER A 104 -14.10 -11.79 -7.07
CA SER A 104 -15.10 -12.26 -6.12
C SER A 104 -14.50 -12.28 -4.72
N TRP A 105 -15.34 -12.04 -3.72
CA TRP A 105 -14.98 -12.11 -2.32
C TRP A 105 -15.51 -13.40 -1.69
N ASP A 106 -14.66 -14.14 -1.00
CA ASP A 106 -15.06 -15.30 -0.19
C ASP A 106 -14.58 -15.10 1.26
N PRO A 107 -15.48 -14.71 2.18
CA PRO A 107 -15.11 -14.45 3.58
C PRO A 107 -14.76 -15.73 4.36
N GLN A 108 -14.98 -16.92 3.79
CA GLN A 108 -14.62 -18.19 4.44
C GLN A 108 -13.13 -18.54 4.26
N LEU A 109 -12.46 -17.91 3.29
CA LEU A 109 -11.04 -18.11 3.06
C LEU A 109 -10.21 -17.27 4.02
N ASN A 110 -9.07 -17.82 4.47
CA ASN A 110 -8.11 -17.06 5.26
C ASN A 110 -7.18 -16.26 4.35
N THR A 111 -6.75 -15.10 4.85
CA THR A 111 -5.58 -14.40 4.32
C THR A 111 -4.33 -15.16 4.71
N ILE A 112 -3.35 -15.25 3.80
CA ILE A 112 -2.08 -15.94 4.03
C ILE A 112 -0.93 -14.95 3.84
N PHE A 113 -0.14 -14.72 4.88
CA PHE A 113 1.13 -14.02 4.76
C PHE A 113 2.24 -15.03 4.42
N HIS A 114 2.88 -14.79 3.28
CA HIS A 114 4.02 -15.56 2.81
C HIS A 114 5.32 -14.83 3.14
N LEU A 115 6.23 -15.50 3.86
CA LEU A 115 7.55 -14.95 4.18
C LEU A 115 8.59 -15.59 3.26
N ILE A 116 9.42 -14.76 2.64
CA ILE A 116 10.45 -15.19 1.70
C ILE A 116 11.77 -14.58 2.17
N HIS A 117 12.79 -15.40 2.33
CA HIS A 117 14.13 -14.93 2.66
C HIS A 117 14.69 -14.15 1.47
N LYS A 118 14.87 -12.83 1.64
CA LYS A 118 15.11 -11.87 0.55
C LYS A 118 16.37 -12.15 -0.28
N GLN A 119 17.42 -12.70 0.33
CA GLN A 119 18.69 -12.96 -0.34
C GLN A 119 18.68 -14.30 -1.10
N THR A 120 18.02 -15.31 -0.56
CA THR A 120 18.05 -16.69 -1.09
C THR A 120 16.82 -17.02 -1.93
N GLY A 121 15.72 -16.29 -1.76
CA GLY A 121 14.41 -16.62 -2.33
C GLY A 121 13.70 -17.79 -1.66
N GLU A 122 14.26 -18.29 -0.54
CA GLU A 122 13.68 -19.43 0.18
C GLU A 122 12.35 -19.03 0.82
N LEU A 123 11.29 -19.77 0.48
CA LEU A 123 9.97 -19.58 1.06
C LEU A 123 9.92 -20.24 2.44
N SER A 124 9.49 -19.49 3.45
CA SER A 124 9.26 -20.03 4.79
C SER A 124 8.26 -21.18 4.75
N SER A 125 8.60 -22.25 5.48
CA SER A 125 7.71 -23.40 5.64
C SER A 125 6.47 -23.09 6.49
N ILE A 126 6.52 -22.01 7.28
CA ILE A 126 5.43 -21.53 8.14
C ILE A 126 4.47 -20.66 7.34
N LYS A 127 3.18 -20.95 7.46
CA LYS A 127 2.09 -20.14 6.92
C LYS A 127 1.42 -19.36 8.03
N TYR A 128 1.51 -18.04 7.96
CA TYR A 128 0.78 -17.15 8.85
C TYR A 128 -0.57 -16.86 8.22
N LEU A 129 -1.63 -17.10 8.98
CA LEU A 129 -3.01 -16.98 8.55
C LEU A 129 -3.68 -15.83 9.30
N ALA A 130 -4.59 -15.12 8.67
CA ALA A 130 -5.51 -14.22 9.34
C ALA A 130 -6.93 -14.42 8.78
N LYS A 131 -7.93 -13.82 9.44
CA LYS A 131 -9.28 -13.71 8.86
C LYS A 131 -9.21 -13.06 7.47
N ALA A 132 -10.21 -13.37 6.64
CA ALA A 132 -10.36 -12.73 5.33
C ALA A 132 -10.25 -11.21 5.48
N LEU A 133 -9.33 -10.60 4.74
CA LEU A 133 -9.21 -9.15 4.61
C LEU A 133 -8.84 -8.79 3.18
N SER A 134 -9.15 -7.57 2.77
CA SER A 134 -8.59 -6.96 1.57
C SER A 134 -7.66 -5.80 1.94
N THR A 135 -6.68 -5.55 1.09
CA THR A 135 -5.72 -4.45 1.23
C THR A 135 -5.24 -4.02 -0.14
N PHE A 136 -5.01 -2.72 -0.31
CA PHE A 136 -4.29 -2.18 -1.48
C PHE A 136 -2.89 -1.72 -1.10
N HIS A 137 -2.76 -1.04 0.04
CA HIS A 137 -1.51 -0.39 0.43
C HIS A 137 -0.99 -0.90 1.77
N GLN A 138 0.25 -1.37 1.72
CA GLN A 138 1.08 -1.59 2.90
C GLN A 138 1.68 -0.26 3.36
N ILE A 139 1.73 -0.03 4.66
CA ILE A 139 2.31 1.19 5.27
C ILE A 139 3.83 1.01 5.43
N ASN A 140 4.25 -0.02 6.16
CA ASN A 140 5.65 -0.40 6.34
C ASN A 140 5.74 -1.87 6.82
N ALA A 141 6.92 -2.47 6.77
CA ALA A 141 7.21 -3.70 7.48
C ALA A 141 8.66 -3.75 7.91
N TYR A 142 8.95 -4.25 9.12
CA TYR A 142 10.31 -4.30 9.68
C TYR A 142 10.46 -5.45 10.66
N GLU A 143 11.71 -5.87 10.91
CA GLU A 143 12.02 -6.88 11.91
C GLU A 143 12.40 -6.25 13.25
N GLU A 144 11.90 -6.80 14.34
CA GLU A 144 12.25 -6.37 15.70
C GLU A 144 12.12 -7.55 16.67
N ASP A 145 13.14 -7.77 17.51
CA ASP A 145 13.21 -8.84 18.54
C ASP A 145 12.69 -10.23 18.11
N GLY A 146 13.00 -10.66 16.89
CA GLY A 146 12.58 -11.96 16.36
C GLY A 146 11.14 -12.02 15.83
N PHE A 147 10.52 -10.87 15.60
CA PHE A 147 9.21 -10.72 14.97
C PHE A 147 9.33 -9.88 13.70
N LEU A 148 8.49 -10.19 12.71
CA LEU A 148 8.23 -9.34 11.57
C LEU A 148 6.95 -8.54 11.83
N ILE A 149 7.09 -7.22 11.92
CA ILE A 149 5.99 -6.27 12.05
C ILE A 149 5.52 -5.89 10.65
N ILE A 150 4.21 -5.94 10.41
CA ILE A 150 3.61 -5.59 9.12
C ILE A 150 2.43 -4.66 9.35
N ASP A 151 2.54 -3.44 8.84
CA ASP A 151 1.51 -2.41 8.95
C ASP A 151 0.86 -2.19 7.58
N MET A 152 -0.47 -2.17 7.51
CA MET A 152 -1.20 -2.01 6.25
C MET A 152 -2.59 -1.39 6.43
N CYS A 153 -3.08 -0.73 5.39
CA CYS A 153 -4.47 -0.30 5.29
C CYS A 153 -5.32 -1.50 4.86
N ALA A 154 -6.26 -1.92 5.70
CA ALA A 154 -7.05 -3.13 5.49
C ALA A 154 -8.56 -2.94 5.71
N SER A 155 -9.35 -3.70 4.96
CA SER A 155 -10.82 -3.81 5.01
C SER A 155 -11.24 -5.25 5.30
N ASP A 156 -12.42 -5.42 5.89
CA ASP A 156 -13.01 -6.73 6.20
C ASP A 156 -13.92 -7.28 5.07
N ASP A 157 -13.97 -6.59 3.92
CA ASP A 157 -14.68 -7.06 2.73
C ASP A 157 -13.82 -6.97 1.46
N GLY A 158 -14.36 -7.43 0.32
CA GLY A 158 -13.74 -7.31 -1.00
C GLY A 158 -14.47 -6.39 -1.97
N GLN A 159 -15.24 -5.41 -1.47
CA GLN A 159 -16.13 -4.58 -2.32
C GLN A 159 -15.47 -3.33 -2.88
N ALA A 160 -14.26 -2.99 -2.45
CA ALA A 160 -13.61 -1.73 -2.81
C ALA A 160 -13.64 -1.41 -4.32
N ILE A 161 -13.30 -2.38 -5.19
CA ILE A 161 -13.32 -2.16 -6.65
C ILE A 161 -14.72 -1.83 -7.17
N ASN A 162 -15.77 -2.45 -6.62
CA ASN A 162 -17.15 -2.17 -6.99
C ASN A 162 -17.60 -0.79 -6.49
N ASN A 163 -17.14 -0.40 -5.30
CA ASN A 163 -17.47 0.89 -4.68
C ASN A 163 -17.01 2.07 -5.57
N TYR A 164 -15.82 1.95 -6.18
CA TYR A 164 -15.22 2.97 -7.04
C TYR A 164 -15.64 2.91 -8.53
N ASN A 165 -16.70 2.16 -8.86
CA ASN A 165 -17.28 2.22 -10.20
C ASN A 165 -17.75 3.64 -10.54
N ILE A 166 -17.54 4.06 -11.80
CA ILE A 166 -17.89 5.42 -12.26
C ILE A 166 -19.38 5.72 -12.04
N GLN A 167 -20.25 4.71 -12.11
CA GLN A 167 -21.68 4.86 -11.83
C GLN A 167 -21.92 5.34 -10.39
N ASN A 168 -21.18 4.79 -9.42
CA ASN A 168 -21.26 5.20 -8.03
C ASN A 168 -20.62 6.58 -7.82
N LEU A 169 -19.46 6.84 -8.43
CA LEU A 169 -18.76 8.14 -8.34
C LEU A 169 -19.57 9.31 -8.93
N ARG A 170 -20.55 9.04 -9.79
CA ARG A 170 -21.43 10.05 -10.39
C ARG A 170 -22.74 10.28 -9.63
N LYS A 171 -23.02 9.48 -8.59
CA LYS A 171 -24.19 9.71 -7.71
C LYS A 171 -24.00 10.98 -6.90
N ASN A 172 -25.10 11.55 -6.42
CA ASN A 172 -25.12 12.73 -5.57
C ASN A 172 -26.27 12.65 -4.57
N GLY A 173 -26.23 13.49 -3.52
CA GLY A 173 -27.25 13.52 -2.47
C GLY A 173 -27.45 12.15 -1.80
N GLU A 174 -28.71 11.81 -1.53
CA GLU A 174 -29.11 10.58 -0.82
C GLU A 174 -28.58 9.30 -1.50
N ASP A 175 -28.53 9.26 -2.83
CA ASP A 175 -28.03 8.09 -3.58
C ASP A 175 -26.53 7.83 -3.31
N LEU A 176 -25.74 8.91 -3.14
CA LEU A 176 -24.33 8.82 -2.82
C LEU A 176 -24.13 8.44 -1.34
N ASP A 177 -24.96 8.98 -0.46
CA ASP A 177 -24.95 8.66 0.97
C ASP A 177 -25.25 7.17 1.19
N GLU A 178 -26.20 6.59 0.47
CA GLU A 178 -26.50 5.15 0.52
C GLU A 178 -25.28 4.30 0.13
N VAL A 179 -24.58 4.68 -0.96
CA VAL A 179 -23.35 3.99 -1.35
C VAL A 179 -22.31 4.11 -0.24
N TYR A 180 -22.02 5.32 0.24
CA TYR A 180 -21.00 5.54 1.26
C TYR A 180 -21.31 4.80 2.57
N ASN A 181 -22.58 4.79 3.02
CA ASN A 181 -22.98 4.15 4.26
C ASN A 181 -22.91 2.62 4.23
N THR A 182 -22.88 2.01 3.04
CA THR A 182 -22.78 0.55 2.88
C THR A 182 -21.34 0.07 2.67
N MET A 183 -20.39 0.97 2.43
CA MET A 183 -18.99 0.60 2.22
C MET A 183 -18.32 0.13 3.51
N CYS A 184 -17.52 -0.94 3.44
CA CYS A 184 -16.54 -1.19 4.48
C CYS A 184 -15.48 -0.08 4.51
N ARG A 185 -15.11 0.35 5.72
CA ARG A 185 -14.06 1.34 5.95
C ARG A 185 -12.70 0.65 5.97
N ILE A 186 -11.67 1.38 5.57
CA ILE A 186 -10.30 0.88 5.54
C ILE A 186 -9.55 1.48 6.72
N PHE A 187 -8.94 0.63 7.54
CA PHE A 187 -8.23 1.06 8.74
C PHE A 187 -6.77 0.56 8.75
N PRO A 188 -5.83 1.35 9.31
CA PRO A 188 -4.44 0.93 9.44
C PRO A 188 -4.30 -0.11 10.56
N ARG A 189 -3.82 -1.30 10.20
CA ARG A 189 -3.70 -2.49 11.08
C ARG A 189 -2.26 -3.00 11.10
N ARG A 190 -1.81 -3.45 12.27
CA ARG A 190 -0.52 -4.08 12.52
C ARG A 190 -0.67 -5.58 12.77
N PHE A 191 0.04 -6.38 12.00
CA PHE A 191 0.26 -7.80 12.24
C PHE A 191 1.67 -8.02 12.75
N VAL A 192 1.84 -8.92 13.72
CA VAL A 192 3.14 -9.24 14.32
C VAL A 192 3.39 -10.73 14.18
N LEU A 193 4.36 -11.09 13.36
CA LEU A 193 4.62 -12.47 12.95
C LEU A 193 5.89 -13.00 13.62
N PRO A 194 5.82 -14.00 14.52
CA PRO A 194 7.02 -14.57 15.12
C PRO A 194 7.87 -15.29 14.07
N LEU A 195 9.14 -14.93 13.93
CA LEU A 195 10.05 -15.52 12.93
C LEU A 195 10.60 -16.89 13.35
N ASN A 196 10.72 -17.12 14.66
CA ASN A 196 11.23 -18.36 15.23
C ASN A 196 10.06 -19.27 15.66
N VAL A 197 9.59 -20.11 14.73
CA VAL A 197 8.55 -21.12 14.99
C VAL A 197 9.07 -22.50 14.56
N ASP A 198 9.26 -23.38 15.53
CA ASP A 198 9.93 -24.68 15.36
C ASP A 198 9.11 -25.84 15.96
N CYS A 199 9.73 -27.00 16.21
CA CYS A 199 9.03 -28.14 16.81
C CYS A 199 8.68 -27.94 18.30
N ASP A 200 9.42 -27.09 19.01
CA ASP A 200 9.31 -26.90 20.45
C ASP A 200 8.35 -25.75 20.81
N THR A 201 8.00 -24.92 19.82
CA THR A 201 7.04 -23.82 19.96
C THR A 201 5.66 -24.34 20.40
N PRO A 202 5.06 -23.82 21.49
CA PRO A 202 3.79 -24.34 22.01
C PRO A 202 2.62 -24.10 21.06
N TYR A 203 1.61 -24.99 21.13
CA TYR A 203 0.32 -24.82 20.47
C TYR A 203 -0.64 -24.02 21.36
N ASP A 204 -1.63 -23.37 20.72
CA ASP A 204 -2.76 -22.73 21.40
C ASP A 204 -2.38 -21.66 22.45
N GLN A 205 -1.18 -21.10 22.31
CA GLN A 205 -0.67 -19.99 23.13
C GLN A 205 -0.36 -18.80 22.23
N ASN A 206 -0.55 -17.59 22.77
CA ASN A 206 -0.12 -16.38 22.08
C ASN A 206 1.42 -16.32 22.12
N LEU A 207 2.03 -16.38 20.93
CA LEU A 207 3.47 -16.27 20.71
C LEU A 207 3.94 -14.82 20.64
N ASN A 208 3.01 -13.87 20.60
CA ASN A 208 3.32 -12.46 20.49
C ASN A 208 3.66 -11.82 21.85
N ARG A 209 4.24 -10.62 21.81
CA ARG A 209 4.67 -9.88 22.99
C ARG A 209 3.46 -9.35 23.81
N PRO A 210 3.56 -9.22 25.15
CA PRO A 210 2.44 -8.78 26.00
C PRO A 210 2.04 -7.31 25.83
N ASP A 211 2.90 -6.48 25.24
CA ASP A 211 2.72 -5.05 25.02
C ASP A 211 1.96 -4.71 23.72
N CYS A 212 1.58 -5.73 22.94
CA CYS A 212 0.83 -5.59 21.70
C CYS A 212 -0.52 -6.33 21.80
N THR A 213 -1.58 -5.77 21.22
CA THR A 213 -2.90 -6.42 21.18
C THR A 213 -3.04 -7.43 20.04
N ALA A 214 -2.15 -7.39 19.04
CA ALA A 214 -2.07 -8.42 18.02
C ALA A 214 -1.68 -9.75 18.66
N THR A 215 -2.23 -10.85 18.15
CA THR A 215 -1.91 -12.20 18.64
C THR A 215 -1.37 -13.05 17.51
N ALA A 216 -0.55 -14.04 17.84
CA ALA A 216 -0.05 -15.04 16.92
C ALA A 216 -0.11 -16.41 17.61
N ILE A 217 -1.05 -17.27 17.21
CA ILE A 217 -1.31 -18.55 17.86
C ILE A 217 -0.94 -19.68 16.91
N ARG A 218 -0.02 -20.56 17.32
CA ARG A 218 0.28 -21.77 16.55
C ARG A 218 -0.90 -22.74 16.60
N THR A 219 -1.50 -23.00 15.45
CA THR A 219 -2.70 -23.85 15.31
C THR A 219 -2.42 -25.20 14.64
N ALA A 220 -1.28 -25.32 13.94
CA ALA A 220 -0.82 -26.58 13.37
C ALA A 220 0.71 -26.55 13.21
N LYS A 221 1.31 -27.69 12.86
CA LYS A 221 2.77 -27.86 12.70
C LYS A 221 3.44 -26.68 11.98
N ASN A 222 2.88 -26.26 10.85
CA ASN A 222 3.40 -25.18 10.01
C ASN A 222 2.38 -24.02 9.85
N LYS A 223 1.49 -23.81 10.82
CA LYS A 223 0.46 -22.76 10.74
C LYS A 223 0.37 -21.94 12.01
N VAL A 224 0.39 -20.63 11.85
CA VAL A 224 0.17 -19.64 12.92
C VAL A 224 -1.00 -18.77 12.52
N PHE A 225 -2.03 -18.70 13.34
CA PHE A 225 -3.17 -17.81 13.12
C PHE A 225 -2.94 -16.49 13.85
N CYS A 226 -3.08 -15.38 13.13
CA CYS A 226 -2.71 -14.04 13.59
C CYS A 226 -3.95 -13.15 13.64
N THR A 227 -4.04 -12.34 14.69
CA THR A 227 -4.93 -11.17 14.75
C THR A 227 -4.10 -9.89 14.59
N HIS A 228 -4.78 -8.76 14.45
CA HIS A 228 -4.12 -7.47 14.33
C HIS A 228 -4.29 -6.61 15.58
N GLU A 229 -3.44 -5.59 15.66
CA GLU A 229 -3.60 -4.40 16.47
C GLU A 229 -4.02 -3.24 15.55
N ASP A 230 -4.99 -2.42 15.98
CA ASP A 230 -5.30 -1.18 15.27
C ASP A 230 -4.26 -0.10 15.55
N LEU A 231 -3.81 0.60 14.51
CA LEU A 231 -2.77 1.65 14.61
C LEU A 231 -3.35 3.04 14.88
N HIS A 232 -4.60 3.11 15.33
CA HIS A 232 -5.35 4.34 15.54
C HIS A 232 -6.20 4.28 16.81
N GLY A 233 -6.66 5.45 17.28
CA GLY A 233 -7.72 5.56 18.26
C GLY A 233 -9.11 5.55 17.63
N GLU A 234 -10.15 5.62 18.47
CA GLU A 234 -11.56 5.69 18.03
C GLU A 234 -11.87 6.94 17.18
N ASP A 235 -11.07 7.99 17.34
CA ASP A 235 -11.20 9.25 16.64
C ASP A 235 -11.04 9.13 15.13
N LEU A 236 -10.27 8.15 14.61
CA LEU A 236 -10.13 7.94 13.16
C LEU A 236 -11.47 7.54 12.48
N HIS A 237 -12.41 6.94 13.22
CA HIS A 237 -13.71 6.56 12.66
C HIS A 237 -14.49 7.77 12.14
N GLN A 238 -14.32 8.95 12.74
CA GLN A 238 -14.98 10.17 12.29
C GLN A 238 -14.47 10.68 10.94
N TYR A 239 -13.30 10.18 10.49
CA TYR A 239 -12.69 10.49 9.20
C TYR A 239 -12.85 9.39 8.15
N GLY A 240 -13.67 8.37 8.43
CA GLY A 240 -13.98 7.32 7.45
C GLY A 240 -12.81 6.37 7.15
N GLY A 241 -11.84 6.27 8.06
CA GLY A 241 -10.67 5.43 7.90
C GLY A 241 -9.48 6.15 7.28
N LEU A 242 -8.49 5.39 6.79
CA LEU A 242 -7.25 5.92 6.22
C LEU A 242 -6.74 5.05 5.08
N GLU A 243 -6.41 5.71 3.96
CA GLU A 243 -5.75 5.11 2.81
C GLU A 243 -4.67 6.06 2.22
N PHE A 244 -3.99 5.63 1.16
CA PHE A 244 -2.83 6.27 0.56
C PHE A 244 -1.71 6.54 1.57
N PRO A 245 -1.26 5.50 2.30
CA PRO A 245 -0.25 5.66 3.34
C PRO A 245 1.11 6.03 2.75
N GLN A 246 1.77 6.98 3.40
CA GLN A 246 3.12 7.43 3.12
C GLN A 246 3.92 7.51 4.41
N ILE A 247 5.23 7.29 4.33
CA ILE A 247 6.18 7.39 5.45
C ILE A 247 7.41 8.19 4.99
N ASN A 248 8.34 8.45 5.90
CA ASN A 248 9.70 8.85 5.53
C ASN A 248 10.45 7.66 4.91
N TYR A 249 10.07 7.30 3.68
CA TYR A 249 10.44 6.05 3.04
C TYR A 249 11.95 5.88 2.90
N GLY A 250 12.66 6.94 2.49
CA GLY A 250 14.09 6.89 2.23
C GLY A 250 14.94 6.49 3.45
N LYS A 251 14.46 6.74 4.68
CA LYS A 251 15.19 6.43 5.92
C LYS A 251 14.52 5.34 6.76
N TYR A 252 13.20 5.19 6.69
CA TYR A 252 12.44 4.33 7.62
C TYR A 252 11.71 3.16 6.96
N ASN A 253 11.69 3.06 5.63
CA ASN A 253 11.22 1.82 4.99
C ASN A 253 12.09 0.65 5.46
N THR A 254 11.49 -0.47 5.82
CA THR A 254 12.16 -1.66 6.40
C THR A 254 12.75 -1.49 7.81
N HIS A 255 12.47 -0.36 8.48
CA HIS A 255 12.95 -0.07 9.84
C HIS A 255 11.80 0.31 10.77
N SER A 256 12.04 0.18 12.08
CA SER A 256 11.12 0.69 13.11
C SER A 256 10.90 2.20 12.93
N TYR A 257 9.66 2.64 13.05
CA TYR A 257 9.20 3.97 12.68
C TYR A 257 8.03 4.42 13.58
N ARG A 258 7.76 5.71 13.62
CA ARG A 258 6.75 6.32 14.49
C ARG A 258 5.60 6.98 13.73
N TYR A 259 5.85 7.52 12.55
CA TYR A 259 4.90 8.36 11.83
C TYR A 259 4.55 7.81 10.46
N PHE A 260 3.27 7.87 10.13
CA PHE A 260 2.80 7.74 8.76
C PHE A 260 1.74 8.79 8.46
N TYR A 261 1.51 9.02 7.18
CA TYR A 261 0.60 10.02 6.64
C TYR A 261 -0.38 9.32 5.70
N GLY A 262 -1.61 9.82 5.59
CA GLY A 262 -2.59 9.29 4.64
C GLY A 262 -3.75 10.23 4.41
N CYS A 263 -4.71 9.79 3.60
CA CYS A 263 -5.97 10.50 3.38
C CYS A 263 -7.09 9.87 4.23
N GLY A 264 -7.92 10.71 4.85
CA GLY A 264 -9.20 10.27 5.38
C GLY A 264 -10.28 10.23 4.29
N PHE A 265 -11.24 9.32 4.44
CA PHE A 265 -12.26 8.99 3.45
C PHE A 265 -13.68 9.12 4.01
N ARG A 266 -14.10 10.34 4.38
CA ARG A 266 -15.51 10.59 4.73
C ARG A 266 -16.44 10.54 3.51
N HIS A 267 -15.87 10.38 2.32
CA HIS A 267 -16.53 10.28 1.03
C HIS A 267 -15.84 9.21 0.17
N LEU A 268 -16.36 8.98 -1.05
CA LEU A 268 -15.70 8.15 -2.08
C LEU A 268 -14.36 8.69 -2.59
N VAL A 269 -13.92 9.85 -2.11
CA VAL A 269 -12.62 10.44 -2.42
C VAL A 269 -12.02 10.96 -1.14
N GLY A 270 -10.69 11.05 -1.08
CA GLY A 270 -10.01 11.62 0.08
C GLY A 270 -10.43 13.07 0.29
N ASP A 271 -10.79 13.43 1.51
CA ASP A 271 -11.29 14.76 1.87
C ASP A 271 -10.49 15.42 3.01
N THR A 272 -9.59 14.67 3.62
CA THR A 272 -8.69 15.13 4.68
C THR A 272 -7.31 14.52 4.50
N LEU A 273 -6.30 15.21 5.01
CA LEU A 273 -4.98 14.63 5.23
C LEU A 273 -4.84 14.31 6.71
N ILE A 274 -4.18 13.21 7.02
CA ILE A 274 -4.01 12.72 8.40
C ILE A 274 -2.53 12.37 8.59
N LYS A 275 -1.95 12.86 9.68
CA LYS A 275 -0.70 12.35 10.25
C LYS A 275 -1.04 11.47 11.45
N MET A 276 -0.52 10.26 11.46
CA MET A 276 -0.63 9.32 12.57
C MET A 276 0.69 9.24 13.34
N ASP A 277 0.62 9.36 14.66
CA ASP A 277 1.69 9.09 15.61
C ASP A 277 1.40 7.75 16.30
N LEU A 278 2.21 6.74 15.99
CA LEU A 278 2.08 5.41 16.57
C LEU A 278 2.33 5.41 18.08
N GLN A 279 3.07 6.38 18.60
CA GLN A 279 3.20 6.57 20.04
C GLN A 279 1.91 7.18 20.60
N GLY A 280 1.11 6.36 21.27
CA GLY A 280 -0.19 6.77 21.84
C GLY A 280 -1.33 6.84 20.82
N LYS A 281 -1.07 6.48 19.55
CA LYS A 281 -2.07 6.43 18.46
C LYS A 281 -2.80 7.76 18.25
N HIS A 282 -2.06 8.86 18.38
CA HIS A 282 -2.60 10.20 18.20
C HIS A 282 -2.57 10.63 16.74
N MET A 283 -3.48 11.52 16.35
CA MET A 283 -3.50 12.04 14.99
C MET A 283 -3.54 13.57 14.92
N LYS A 284 -3.06 14.09 13.80
CA LYS A 284 -3.28 15.47 13.37
C LYS A 284 -3.95 15.47 12.02
N VAL A 285 -4.90 16.38 11.81
CA VAL A 285 -5.73 16.41 10.61
C VAL A 285 -5.65 17.79 9.98
N TRP A 286 -5.53 17.81 8.66
CA TRP A 286 -5.75 18.98 7.83
C TRP A 286 -6.99 18.73 7.00
N GLU A 287 -7.92 19.69 7.04
CA GLU A 287 -9.16 19.63 6.28
C GLU A 287 -9.64 21.04 5.94
N GLN A 288 -10.32 21.17 4.80
CA GLN A 288 -11.02 22.39 4.42
C GLN A 288 -12.27 22.02 3.63
N PRO A 289 -13.48 22.47 4.05
CA PRO A 289 -14.72 22.10 3.38
C PRO A 289 -14.72 22.38 1.87
N GLY A 290 -15.12 21.37 1.08
CA GLY A 290 -15.20 21.44 -0.38
C GLY A 290 -13.86 21.33 -1.11
N LEU A 291 -12.79 20.94 -0.40
CA LEU A 291 -11.48 20.64 -0.95
C LEU A 291 -11.15 19.15 -0.75
N TYR A 292 -10.47 18.56 -1.72
CA TYR A 292 -10.19 17.13 -1.77
C TYR A 292 -8.69 16.91 -2.05
N PRO A 293 -7.89 16.54 -1.04
CA PRO A 293 -6.46 16.33 -1.22
C PRO A 293 -6.15 14.99 -1.90
N SER A 294 -5.05 14.96 -2.66
CA SER A 294 -4.40 13.73 -3.13
C SER A 294 -3.54 13.10 -2.02
N GLU A 295 -2.91 11.96 -2.32
CA GLU A 295 -1.89 11.31 -1.47
C GLU A 295 -0.88 12.32 -0.86
N PRO A 296 -0.61 12.26 0.46
CA PRO A 296 0.34 13.13 1.14
C PRO A 296 1.79 12.64 0.98
N VAL A 297 2.51 13.16 0.00
CA VAL A 297 3.91 12.80 -0.25
C VAL A 297 4.81 13.48 0.78
N PHE A 298 5.55 12.68 1.57
CA PHE A 298 6.53 13.19 2.52
C PHE A 298 7.85 13.54 1.82
N VAL A 299 8.41 14.71 2.16
CA VAL A 299 9.71 15.18 1.69
C VAL A 299 10.56 15.58 2.90
N PRO A 300 11.67 14.88 3.20
CA PRO A 300 12.51 15.21 4.34
C PRO A 300 13.23 16.54 4.15
N SER A 301 13.45 17.27 5.25
CA SER A 301 14.42 18.36 5.26
C SER A 301 15.83 17.81 4.92
N PRO A 302 16.69 18.54 4.18
CA PRO A 302 18.01 18.04 3.77
C PRO A 302 18.91 17.57 4.92
N ASN A 303 18.75 18.16 6.11
CA ASN A 303 19.53 17.85 7.31
C ASN A 303 18.65 17.24 8.43
N ALA A 304 17.56 16.55 8.06
CA ALA A 304 16.59 16.02 8.99
C ALA A 304 17.21 15.08 10.04
N THR A 305 17.07 15.44 11.32
CA THR A 305 17.49 14.58 12.44
C THR A 305 16.34 13.75 13.00
N GLU A 306 15.12 14.29 12.97
CA GLU A 306 13.90 13.61 13.41
C GLU A 306 13.18 12.94 12.23
N GLU A 307 12.30 11.97 12.52
CA GLU A 307 11.56 11.21 11.49
C GLU A 307 10.60 12.08 10.67
N ASP A 308 9.92 13.02 11.33
CA ASP A 308 8.92 13.92 10.77
C ASP A 308 9.44 15.34 10.50
N ASP A 309 10.78 15.51 10.44
CA ASP A 309 11.42 16.75 10.01
C ASP A 309 11.41 16.85 8.48
N GLY A 310 10.45 17.61 7.97
CA GLY A 310 10.22 17.80 6.56
C GLY A 310 8.86 18.42 6.27
N VAL A 311 8.37 18.20 5.06
CA VAL A 311 7.08 18.71 4.60
C VAL A 311 6.23 17.60 4.00
N ILE A 312 4.92 17.81 4.00
CA ILE A 312 3.95 17.02 3.24
C ILE A 312 3.48 17.83 2.05
N MET A 313 3.50 17.22 0.87
CA MET A 313 3.00 17.79 -0.37
C MET A 313 1.75 17.02 -0.83
N SER A 314 0.68 17.73 -1.15
CA SER A 314 -0.55 17.13 -1.67
C SER A 314 -1.21 18.07 -2.68
N VAL A 315 -1.69 17.53 -3.79
CA VAL A 315 -2.49 18.30 -4.77
C VAL A 315 -3.92 18.34 -4.28
N VAL A 316 -4.42 19.54 -4.01
CA VAL A 316 -5.77 19.77 -3.51
C VAL A 316 -6.66 20.21 -4.66
N ILE A 317 -7.65 19.37 -4.98
CA ILE A 317 -8.62 19.64 -6.03
C ILE A 317 -9.94 20.14 -5.42
N THR A 318 -10.77 20.76 -6.27
CA THR A 318 -12.09 21.23 -5.88
C THR A 318 -13.07 21.13 -7.04
N PRO A 319 -14.33 20.73 -6.80
CA PRO A 319 -15.37 20.74 -7.83
C PRO A 319 -15.88 22.17 -8.14
N ASN A 320 -15.49 23.17 -7.34
CA ASN A 320 -15.92 24.55 -7.52
C ASN A 320 -15.09 25.22 -8.62
N LYS A 321 -15.77 25.64 -9.71
CA LYS A 321 -15.13 26.30 -10.85
C LYS A 321 -14.48 27.64 -10.53
N ASP A 322 -14.87 28.28 -9.43
CA ASP A 322 -14.33 29.57 -9.00
C ASP A 322 -13.11 29.43 -8.08
N LYS A 323 -12.73 28.19 -7.73
CA LYS A 323 -11.57 27.90 -6.89
C LYS A 323 -10.49 27.19 -7.71
N SER A 324 -9.27 27.72 -7.66
CA SER A 324 -8.10 27.08 -8.26
C SER A 324 -7.81 25.74 -7.59
N THR A 325 -7.36 24.77 -8.37
CA THR A 325 -6.59 23.63 -7.83
C THR A 325 -5.25 24.15 -7.33
N PHE A 326 -4.67 23.56 -6.29
CA PHE A 326 -3.38 23.99 -5.78
C PHE A 326 -2.54 22.85 -5.22
N LEU A 327 -1.22 23.03 -5.22
CA LEU A 327 -0.30 22.21 -4.45
C LEU A 327 -0.22 22.77 -3.03
N LEU A 328 -0.64 21.98 -2.04
CA LEU A 328 -0.54 22.28 -0.62
C LEU A 328 0.81 21.82 -0.07
N VAL A 329 1.41 22.63 0.80
CA VAL A 329 2.60 22.27 1.58
C VAL A 329 2.28 22.41 3.07
N LEU A 330 2.39 21.31 3.80
CA LEU A 330 2.26 21.27 5.26
C LEU A 330 3.62 21.02 5.90
N ASP A 331 3.86 21.64 7.05
CA ASP A 331 4.95 21.23 7.94
C ASP A 331 4.65 19.84 8.49
N ALA A 332 5.53 18.85 8.26
CA ALA A 332 5.23 17.45 8.56
C ALA A 332 5.17 17.18 10.07
N LYS A 333 5.75 18.04 10.91
CA LYS A 333 5.77 17.91 12.38
C LYS A 333 4.48 18.44 13.01
N THR A 334 4.17 19.69 12.75
CA THR A 334 3.02 20.43 13.28
C THR A 334 1.73 20.17 12.51
N PHE A 335 1.84 19.73 11.25
CA PHE A 335 0.75 19.53 10.30
C PHE A 335 -0.01 20.80 9.95
N LYS A 336 0.64 21.96 10.11
CA LYS A 336 0.11 23.26 9.74
C LYS A 336 0.54 23.62 8.32
N GLU A 337 -0.32 24.35 7.63
CA GLU A 337 -0.01 24.85 6.29
C GLU A 337 1.13 25.86 6.32
N LEU A 338 2.14 25.62 5.48
CA LEU A 338 3.26 26.53 5.23
C LEU A 338 2.98 27.42 4.01
N GLY A 339 2.24 26.90 3.05
CA GLY A 339 1.82 27.64 1.87
C GLY A 339 1.16 26.74 0.82
N ARG A 340 0.75 27.37 -0.28
CA ARG A 340 0.16 26.69 -1.44
C ARG A 340 0.57 27.35 -2.75
N ALA A 341 0.62 26.58 -3.82
CA ALA A 341 0.84 27.06 -5.19
C ALA A 341 -0.40 26.78 -6.04
N GLU A 342 -1.13 27.83 -6.40
CA GLU A 342 -2.34 27.73 -7.21
C GLU A 342 -2.04 27.57 -8.70
N VAL A 343 -2.88 26.79 -9.38
CA VAL A 343 -2.83 26.65 -10.84
C VAL A 343 -4.16 27.07 -11.46
N PRO A 344 -4.14 27.78 -12.60
CA PRO A 344 -5.36 28.28 -13.25
C PRO A 344 -6.08 27.21 -14.09
N VAL A 345 -5.99 25.94 -13.67
CA VAL A 345 -6.55 24.79 -14.37
C VAL A 345 -7.12 23.79 -13.37
N ASN A 346 -8.15 23.05 -13.78
CA ASN A 346 -8.68 21.94 -13.00
C ASN A 346 -7.84 20.69 -13.25
N ILE A 347 -7.39 20.06 -12.17
CA ILE A 347 -6.66 18.77 -12.25
C ILE A 347 -7.65 17.66 -11.84
N PRO A 348 -7.74 16.55 -12.61
CA PRO A 348 -8.53 15.40 -12.20
C PRO A 348 -7.91 14.72 -10.96
N TYR A 349 -8.74 14.05 -10.16
CA TYR A 349 -8.26 13.28 -9.01
C TYR A 349 -7.27 12.21 -9.46
N GLY A 350 -6.08 12.21 -8.86
CA GLY A 350 -5.00 11.25 -9.11
C GLY A 350 -4.94 10.15 -8.05
N PHE A 351 -3.96 9.25 -8.19
CA PHE A 351 -3.72 8.17 -7.22
C PHE A 351 -2.41 8.40 -6.46
N HIS A 352 -1.29 8.20 -7.14
CA HIS A 352 0.04 8.25 -6.53
C HIS A 352 0.94 9.31 -7.15
N GLY A 353 1.85 9.82 -6.34
CA GLY A 353 2.92 10.74 -6.74
C GLY A 353 4.26 10.35 -6.16
N THR A 354 5.32 10.97 -6.66
CA THR A 354 6.65 10.86 -6.06
C THR A 354 7.34 12.22 -6.13
N PHE A 355 8.15 12.53 -5.13
CA PHE A 355 9.03 13.69 -5.16
C PHE A 355 10.41 13.21 -5.62
N ASN A 356 10.90 13.82 -6.70
CA ASN A 356 12.26 13.60 -7.17
C ASN A 356 13.09 14.84 -6.86
N SER A 357 14.11 14.71 -6.03
CA SER A 357 14.97 15.82 -5.61
C SER A 357 16.01 16.18 -6.68
N THR A 358 15.74 16.00 -7.97
CA THR A 358 16.70 16.29 -9.06
C THR A 358 17.13 17.76 -9.06
N GLN A 359 18.13 18.05 -8.23
CA GLN A 359 19.22 19.02 -8.30
C GLN A 359 20.15 18.80 -7.11
#